data_AF-A0A7C5PUK9-F1
#
_entry.id   AF-A0A7C5PUK9-F1
#
_cell.length_a   1.000
_cell.length_b   1.000
_cell.length_c   1.000
_cell.angle_alpha   90.00
_cell.angle_beta   90.00
_cell.angle_gamma   90.00
#
_symmetry.space_group_name_H-M   'P 1'
#
loop_
_entity.id
_entity.type
_entity.pdbx_description
1 polymer ?
#
loop_
_entity_poly.entity_id
_entity_poly.type
_entity_poly.pdbx_seq_one_letter_code
_entity_poly.pdbx_strand_id
1 'polypeptide(L)'
;MRSMSAPSAPRRQRSSDMSKGKSKTKLVAQREILENVRTKTFWIGILSFPVILVASILIPTWFQKKVDVRTFGVEDRSGWLSAAIEKRLEMPDFDALTKLLLDKDAEPSLPKDLRQSTLGQFLQAFAKVGAKQLKEKQSLNSLLPTLLDTLESSDLGSLLEKLPISLPIPKGKAKEGIKTFLGNMRSDIAKFNDWIESLPEEEAEKLRNPRKNPKFQLTAKGPEDELRELLKKEKLFAYFVIGKDPVQGDDGNKYVSNNLTDQSLRRWFSNIANGIVAAKRIQKLGISPEKAAWLQTPVRFAPKKLDESGNETEVARKDIALKWAPVAFVYLLWISVFMMAQMMLTNTIEEKSNRIIEVLLSSVSPLELMTGKILGIAVTGLLVVGSWAGFFALGIYLLPTFFPQSEGIIASLGLGSILANPAYLASFIIYFVLGFLLYASVLGGIGSVCNSLKEAQNLQQPVILLLIIPLLAMMPIASDPNGTLARVLSFIPPFTPFVMMNRAGGPPALWEYALTSILLLLTVWLTFRGAAKIFRIGILMTGKPPKLREMLRWLRAPVNR
;
A
#
# COMPACT_ATOMS: atom_id res chain seq x y z
N MET A 1 40.35 -95.28 18.89
CA MET A 1 41.18 -94.27 18.20
C MET A 1 40.59 -94.01 16.82
N ARG A 2 40.60 -92.74 16.42
CA ARG A 2 40.13 -92.12 15.16
C ARG A 2 38.64 -91.75 15.07
N SER A 3 38.49 -90.44 15.07
CA SER A 3 37.29 -89.60 15.02
C SER A 3 36.66 -89.54 13.63
N MET A 4 35.35 -89.63 13.56
CA MET A 4 34.55 -89.11 12.45
C MET A 4 34.22 -87.65 12.75
N SER A 5 34.80 -86.72 11.97
CA SER A 5 34.44 -85.30 11.97
C SER A 5 33.24 -85.07 11.05
N ALA A 6 32.12 -84.64 11.61
CA ALA A 6 30.97 -84.12 10.86
C ALA A 6 31.28 -82.72 10.28
N PRO A 7 30.79 -82.39 9.07
CA PRO A 7 30.96 -81.06 8.49
C PRO A 7 30.10 -80.03 9.23
N SER A 8 30.72 -78.92 9.60
CA SER A 8 30.08 -77.77 10.24
C SER A 8 29.09 -77.09 9.30
N ALA A 9 27.84 -76.95 9.75
CA ALA A 9 26.83 -76.16 9.07
C ALA A 9 27.28 -74.69 8.92
N PRO A 10 26.94 -74.00 7.81
CA PRO A 10 27.28 -72.60 7.67
C PRO A 10 26.52 -71.80 8.73
N ARG A 11 27.27 -71.16 9.64
CA ARG A 11 26.77 -70.10 10.51
C ARG A 11 26.02 -69.10 9.64
N ARG A 12 24.70 -68.99 9.81
CA ARG A 12 23.94 -67.83 9.36
C ARG A 12 24.64 -66.59 9.93
N GLN A 13 25.40 -65.90 9.10
CA GLN A 13 25.72 -64.50 9.32
C GLN A 13 24.38 -63.79 9.44
N ARG A 14 23.95 -63.51 10.68
CA ARG A 14 23.10 -62.35 10.93
C ARG A 14 23.92 -61.17 10.42
N SER A 15 23.57 -60.68 9.24
CA SER A 15 24.03 -59.39 8.76
C SER A 15 23.57 -58.34 9.75
N SER A 16 24.44 -58.05 10.71
CA SER A 16 24.42 -56.83 11.49
C SER A 16 24.85 -55.69 10.58
N ASP A 17 24.01 -55.36 9.59
CA ASP A 17 24.14 -54.14 8.80
C ASP A 17 23.15 -53.12 9.35
N MET A 18 23.31 -52.81 10.65
CA MET A 18 22.57 -51.75 11.35
C MET A 18 23.45 -50.51 11.51
N SER A 19 24.11 -50.08 10.44
CA SER A 19 24.86 -48.83 10.45
C SER A 19 24.99 -48.25 9.05
N LYS A 20 24.05 -47.34 8.73
CA LYS A 20 23.99 -46.34 7.62
C LYS A 20 22.78 -46.41 6.67
N GLY A 21 21.66 -46.98 7.10
CA GLY A 21 20.37 -46.77 6.43
C GLY A 21 19.76 -45.41 6.77
N LYS A 22 19.63 -44.49 5.80
CA LYS A 22 18.79 -43.28 5.97
C LYS A 22 17.38 -43.71 6.40
N SER A 23 16.79 -43.07 7.41
CA SER A 23 15.37 -43.28 7.78
C SER A 23 14.50 -43.23 6.52
N LYS A 24 13.61 -44.21 6.33
CA LYS A 24 12.72 -44.31 5.15
C LYS A 24 11.93 -43.02 4.92
N THR A 25 11.49 -42.36 6.00
CA THR A 25 10.84 -41.04 5.97
C THR A 25 11.72 -39.97 5.30
N LYS A 26 13.03 -39.97 5.58
CA LYS A 26 13.98 -39.03 4.97
C LYS A 26 14.16 -39.29 3.48
N LEU A 27 14.14 -40.56 3.05
CA LEU A 27 14.22 -40.91 1.62
C LEU A 27 12.97 -40.44 0.87
N VAL A 28 11.79 -40.64 1.44
CA VAL A 28 10.53 -40.12 0.90
C VAL A 28 10.58 -38.59 0.81
N ALA A 29 10.98 -37.91 1.87
CA ALA A 29 11.11 -36.45 1.86
C ALA A 29 12.09 -35.95 0.79
N GLN A 30 13.25 -36.60 0.66
CA GLN A 30 14.25 -36.26 -0.35
C GLN A 30 13.69 -36.46 -1.77
N ARG A 31 12.93 -37.52 -2.01
CA ARG A 31 12.27 -37.77 -3.29
C ARG A 31 11.28 -36.67 -3.62
N GLU A 32 10.40 -36.33 -2.68
CA GLU A 32 9.38 -35.30 -2.87
C GLU A 32 10.00 -33.93 -3.19
N ILE A 33 11.10 -33.56 -2.51
CA ILE A 33 11.83 -32.33 -2.81
C ILE A 33 12.36 -32.36 -4.25
N LEU A 34 13.02 -33.45 -4.65
CA LEU A 34 13.62 -33.59 -5.98
C LEU A 34 12.58 -33.62 -7.09
N GLU A 35 11.45 -34.28 -6.88
CA GLU A 35 10.36 -34.33 -7.84
C GLU A 35 9.80 -32.93 -8.10
N ASN A 36 9.58 -32.13 -7.06
CA ASN A 36 9.09 -30.76 -7.22
C ASN A 36 10.14 -29.84 -7.85
N VAL A 37 11.37 -29.81 -7.33
CA VAL A 37 12.42 -28.86 -7.75
C VAL A 37 12.91 -29.11 -9.18
N ARG A 38 12.80 -30.33 -9.71
CA ARG A 38 13.18 -30.65 -11.09
C ARG A 38 12.15 -30.19 -12.13
N THR A 39 10.94 -29.85 -11.73
CA THR A 39 9.90 -29.45 -12.67
C THR A 39 10.14 -28.02 -13.18
N LYS A 40 9.86 -27.79 -14.46
CA LYS A 40 9.87 -26.42 -15.03
C LYS A 40 8.84 -25.53 -14.32
N THR A 41 7.69 -26.10 -13.96
CA THR A 41 6.60 -25.41 -13.25
C THR A 41 7.05 -24.83 -11.92
N PHE A 42 7.92 -25.53 -11.18
CA PHE A 42 8.48 -25.01 -9.93
C PHE A 42 9.29 -23.74 -10.13
N TRP A 43 10.22 -23.73 -11.09
CA TRP A 43 11.05 -22.56 -11.40
C TRP A 43 10.24 -21.40 -11.98
N ILE A 44 9.27 -21.70 -12.85
CA ILE A 44 8.31 -20.70 -13.36
C ILE A 44 7.50 -20.12 -12.20
N GLY A 45 7.03 -20.95 -11.27
CA GLY A 45 6.29 -20.51 -10.08
C GLY A 45 7.11 -19.56 -9.21
N ILE A 46 8.37 -19.91 -8.94
CA ILE A 46 9.32 -19.06 -8.20
C ILE A 46 9.49 -17.70 -8.88
N LEU A 47 9.69 -17.66 -10.20
CA LEU A 47 9.97 -16.42 -10.92
C LEU A 47 8.71 -15.58 -11.19
N SER A 48 7.55 -16.23 -11.37
CA SER A 48 6.29 -15.57 -11.73
C SER A 48 5.87 -14.53 -10.71
N PHE A 49 5.94 -14.85 -9.41
CA PHE A 49 5.47 -13.95 -8.37
C PHE A 49 6.30 -12.64 -8.29
N PRO A 50 7.65 -12.67 -8.21
CA PRO A 50 8.46 -11.45 -8.29
C PRO A 50 8.23 -10.66 -9.57
N VAL A 51 8.12 -11.33 -10.73
CA VAL A 51 7.88 -10.65 -12.02
C VAL A 51 6.53 -9.95 -12.03
N ILE A 52 5.46 -10.63 -11.57
CA ILE A 52 4.13 -10.04 -11.45
C ILE A 52 4.14 -8.88 -10.45
N LEU A 53 4.85 -9.00 -9.33
CA LEU A 53 4.95 -7.95 -8.33
C LEU A 53 5.67 -6.71 -8.88
N VAL A 54 6.82 -6.89 -9.53
CA VAL A 54 7.55 -5.80 -10.20
C VAL A 54 6.68 -5.17 -11.30
N ALA A 55 6.04 -5.99 -12.14
CA ALA A 55 5.12 -5.51 -13.16
C ALA A 55 3.92 -4.76 -12.56
N SER A 56 3.38 -5.18 -11.42
CA SER A 56 2.26 -4.50 -10.75
C SER A 56 2.63 -3.12 -10.21
N ILE A 57 3.92 -2.86 -9.98
CA ILE A 57 4.44 -1.55 -9.58
C ILE A 57 4.79 -0.72 -10.82
N LEU A 58 5.46 -1.33 -11.81
CA LEU A 58 5.94 -0.65 -13.02
C LEU A 58 4.83 -0.33 -14.02
N ILE A 59 3.84 -1.21 -14.21
CA ILE A 59 2.77 -1.00 -15.19
C ILE A 59 1.94 0.24 -14.82
N PRO A 60 1.36 0.37 -13.60
CA PRO A 60 0.60 1.56 -13.26
C PRO A 60 1.43 2.84 -13.34
N THR A 61 2.69 2.81 -12.90
CA THR A 61 3.57 4.00 -12.98
C THR A 61 3.88 4.38 -14.43
N TRP A 62 4.04 3.40 -15.33
CA TRP A 62 4.21 3.65 -16.76
C TRP A 62 2.95 4.24 -17.39
N PHE A 63 1.77 3.73 -17.05
CA PHE A 63 0.49 4.29 -17.50
C PHE A 63 0.20 5.67 -16.90
N GLN A 64 0.62 5.94 -15.66
CA GLN A 64 0.44 7.24 -14.99
C GLN A 64 1.27 8.36 -15.61
N LYS A 65 2.36 8.05 -16.34
CA LYS A 65 3.15 9.06 -17.08
C LYS A 65 2.37 9.71 -18.22
N LYS A 66 1.29 9.09 -18.70
CA LYS A 66 0.30 9.76 -19.55
C LYS A 66 -0.76 10.35 -18.65
N VAL A 67 -0.56 11.62 -18.25
CA VAL A 67 -1.61 12.37 -17.57
C VAL A 67 -2.75 12.56 -18.55
N ASP A 68 -3.81 11.78 -18.41
CA ASP A 68 -5.05 12.07 -19.13
C ASP A 68 -5.58 13.40 -18.61
N VAL A 69 -5.36 14.46 -19.38
CA VAL A 69 -5.86 15.80 -19.07
C VAL A 69 -7.38 15.74 -19.08
N ARG A 70 -8.00 16.05 -17.94
CA ARG A 70 -9.45 16.21 -17.81
C ARG A 70 -9.79 17.63 -18.26
N THR A 71 -10.32 17.73 -19.46
CA THR A 71 -10.83 18.97 -20.01
C THR A 71 -12.18 19.30 -19.37
N PHE A 72 -12.40 20.53 -18.95
CA PHE A 72 -13.66 20.94 -18.36
C PHE A 72 -14.16 22.27 -18.89
N GLY A 73 -15.47 22.46 -18.81
CA GLY A 73 -16.15 23.71 -19.18
C GLY A 73 -16.71 24.45 -17.97
N VAL A 74 -16.90 25.76 -18.10
CA VAL A 74 -17.53 26.59 -17.06
C VAL A 74 -18.56 27.53 -17.68
N GLU A 75 -19.79 27.50 -17.17
CA GLU A 75 -20.78 28.55 -17.34
C GLU A 75 -20.76 29.44 -16.09
N ASP A 76 -20.32 30.69 -16.24
CA ASP A 76 -20.27 31.64 -15.13
C ASP A 76 -21.40 32.66 -15.21
N ARG A 77 -22.52 32.39 -14.52
CA ARG A 77 -23.65 33.34 -14.43
C ARG A 77 -23.41 34.49 -13.45
N SER A 78 -22.36 34.40 -12.62
CA SER A 78 -21.96 35.49 -11.72
C SER A 78 -21.16 36.57 -12.46
N GLY A 79 -20.52 36.21 -13.58
CA GLY A 79 -19.69 37.09 -14.40
C GLY A 79 -18.33 37.43 -13.80
N TRP A 80 -17.95 36.88 -12.65
CA TRP A 80 -16.68 37.22 -11.99
C TRP A 80 -15.92 36.02 -11.40
N LEU A 81 -16.59 34.93 -11.00
CA LEU A 81 -15.96 33.86 -10.24
C LEU A 81 -15.00 33.02 -11.09
N SER A 82 -15.33 32.71 -12.35
CA SER A 82 -14.44 31.97 -13.25
C SER A 82 -13.15 32.75 -13.49
N ALA A 83 -13.27 34.04 -13.79
CA ALA A 83 -12.10 34.92 -14.00
C ALA A 83 -11.23 35.02 -12.74
N ALA A 84 -11.86 35.07 -11.55
CA ALA A 84 -11.13 35.07 -10.29
C ALA A 84 -10.40 33.74 -10.03
N ILE A 85 -11.00 32.60 -10.39
CA ILE A 85 -10.36 31.27 -10.28
C ILE A 85 -9.13 31.19 -11.19
N GLU A 86 -9.25 31.62 -12.44
CA GLU A 86 -8.14 31.63 -13.41
C GLU A 86 -6.99 32.51 -12.93
N LYS A 87 -7.29 33.76 -12.54
CA LYS A 87 -6.30 34.67 -11.94
C LYS A 87 -5.61 34.04 -10.73
N ARG A 88 -6.34 33.30 -9.89
CA ARG A 88 -5.80 32.63 -8.70
C ARG A 88 -4.89 31.46 -9.04
N LEU A 89 -5.17 30.74 -10.12
CA LEU A 89 -4.39 29.59 -10.61
C LEU A 89 -3.12 30.01 -11.34
N GLU A 90 -3.12 31.19 -11.95
CA GLU A 90 -1.96 31.79 -12.60
C GLU A 90 -0.95 32.36 -11.60
N MET A 91 -1.30 32.58 -10.34
CA MET A 91 -0.33 33.06 -9.35
C MET A 91 0.74 32.00 -9.06
N PRO A 92 2.04 32.33 -9.00
CA PRO A 92 3.10 31.38 -8.64
C PRO A 92 3.04 30.99 -7.15
N ASP A 93 3.82 29.98 -6.75
CA ASP A 93 3.97 29.64 -5.33
C ASP A 93 4.87 30.68 -4.64
N PHE A 94 4.23 31.62 -3.93
CA PHE A 94 4.94 32.68 -3.22
C PHE A 94 5.79 32.16 -2.07
N ASP A 95 5.41 31.06 -1.41
CA ASP A 95 6.23 30.45 -0.34
C ASP A 95 7.51 29.85 -0.93
N ALA A 96 7.41 29.14 -2.05
CA ALA A 96 8.55 28.55 -2.75
C ALA A 96 9.49 29.62 -3.33
N LEU A 97 8.93 30.63 -4.00
CA LEU A 97 9.70 31.78 -4.51
C LEU A 97 10.41 32.54 -3.38
N THR A 98 9.76 32.70 -2.23
CA THR A 98 10.38 33.35 -1.08
C THR A 98 11.57 32.56 -0.54
N LYS A 99 11.46 31.23 -0.46
CA LYS A 99 12.60 30.36 -0.09
C LYS A 99 13.75 30.49 -1.09
N LEU A 100 13.44 30.47 -2.38
CA LEU A 100 14.43 30.64 -3.45
C LEU A 100 15.12 32.02 -3.39
N LEU A 101 14.39 33.06 -2.98
CA LEU A 101 14.95 34.40 -2.81
C LEU A 101 15.91 34.51 -1.61
N LEU A 102 15.67 33.72 -0.55
CA LEU A 102 16.47 33.69 0.67
C LEU A 102 17.75 32.87 0.52
N ASP A 103 17.69 31.78 -0.24
CA ASP A 103 18.83 30.92 -0.50
C ASP A 103 19.62 31.44 -1.72
N LYS A 104 20.87 31.85 -1.50
CA LYS A 104 21.71 32.40 -2.59
C LYS A 104 22.28 31.31 -3.48
N ASP A 105 22.33 30.08 -2.99
CA ASP A 105 22.94 28.93 -3.67
C ASP A 105 21.87 27.95 -4.19
N ALA A 106 20.58 28.31 -4.11
CA ALA A 106 19.50 27.46 -4.58
C ALA A 106 19.44 27.37 -6.10
N GLU A 107 19.22 26.15 -6.60
CA GLU A 107 18.94 25.84 -8.00
C GLU A 107 17.42 25.63 -8.19
N PRO A 108 16.79 26.27 -9.20
CA PRO A 108 17.39 27.17 -10.19
C PRO A 108 17.68 28.57 -9.67
N SER A 109 18.76 29.19 -10.15
CA SER A 109 19.12 30.56 -9.76
C SER A 109 18.11 31.57 -10.30
N LEU A 110 17.54 32.40 -9.42
CA LEU A 110 16.57 33.42 -9.82
C LEU A 110 17.25 34.57 -10.59
N PRO A 111 16.74 34.97 -11.78
CA PRO A 111 17.24 36.10 -12.55
C PRO A 111 17.34 37.41 -11.75
N LYS A 112 18.38 38.21 -12.03
CA LYS A 112 18.66 39.46 -11.27
C LYS A 112 17.54 40.50 -11.41
N ASP A 113 16.94 40.59 -12.58
CA ASP A 113 15.80 41.45 -12.91
C ASP A 113 14.55 41.06 -12.11
N LEU A 114 14.23 39.75 -12.01
CA LEU A 114 13.14 39.27 -11.16
C LEU A 114 13.43 39.49 -9.67
N ARG A 115 14.68 39.31 -9.25
CA ARG A 115 15.12 39.55 -7.86
C ARG A 115 14.99 41.02 -7.45
N GLN A 116 15.20 41.95 -8.39
CA GLN A 116 15.11 43.39 -8.20
C GLN A 116 13.72 43.97 -8.53
N SER A 117 12.82 43.17 -9.06
CA SER A 117 11.43 43.56 -9.37
C SER A 117 10.66 44.00 -8.12
N THR A 118 9.51 44.63 -8.31
CA THR A 118 8.63 45.07 -7.22
C THR A 118 8.18 43.88 -6.38
N LEU A 119 7.79 42.79 -7.03
CA LEU A 119 7.43 41.54 -6.36
C LEU A 119 8.63 40.90 -5.64
N GLY A 120 9.80 40.84 -6.28
CA GLY A 120 11.00 40.26 -5.70
C GLY A 120 11.48 40.99 -4.44
N GLN A 121 11.47 42.33 -4.48
CA GLN A 121 11.78 43.15 -3.31
C GLN A 121 10.73 43.00 -2.20
N PHE A 122 9.44 42.95 -2.57
CA PHE A 122 8.36 42.73 -1.62
C PHE A 122 8.51 41.38 -0.89
N LEU A 123 8.74 40.28 -1.62
CA LEU A 123 8.92 38.94 -1.04
C LEU A 123 10.14 38.89 -0.13
N GLN A 124 11.26 39.52 -0.49
CA GLN A 124 12.45 39.61 0.37
C GLN A 124 12.20 40.43 1.64
N ALA A 125 11.51 41.57 1.52
CA ALA A 125 11.17 42.41 2.66
C ALA A 125 10.20 41.69 3.60
N PHE A 126 9.21 41.00 3.02
CA PHE A 126 8.30 40.13 3.75
C PHE A 126 9.05 39.01 4.45
N ALA A 127 10.00 38.35 3.78
CA ALA A 127 10.80 37.30 4.37
C ALA A 127 11.66 37.78 5.55
N LYS A 128 12.20 39.01 5.50
CA LYS A 128 13.02 39.57 6.59
C LYS A 128 12.21 39.94 7.82
N VAL A 129 11.03 40.53 7.63
CA VAL A 129 10.09 40.85 8.72
C VAL A 129 9.47 39.56 9.26
N GLY A 130 9.04 38.71 8.34
CA GLY A 130 8.57 37.36 8.59
C GLY A 130 9.60 36.53 9.34
N ALA A 131 10.89 36.52 9.03
CA ALA A 131 11.86 35.59 9.64
C ALA A 131 11.95 35.68 11.18
N LYS A 132 11.58 36.81 11.77
CA LYS A 132 11.49 36.99 13.23
C LYS A 132 10.19 36.43 13.84
N GLN A 133 9.13 36.28 13.04
CA GLN A 133 7.79 35.76 13.41
C GLN A 133 7.38 34.48 12.65
N LEU A 134 8.15 34.00 11.67
CA LEU A 134 7.88 32.88 10.75
C LEU A 134 8.03 31.52 11.44
N LYS A 135 8.37 31.51 12.74
CA LYS A 135 8.03 30.38 13.59
C LYS A 135 6.50 30.19 13.73
N GLU A 136 5.69 31.21 13.42
CA GLU A 136 4.22 31.16 13.39
C GLU A 136 3.64 31.17 11.96
N LYS A 137 3.71 30.00 11.32
CA LYS A 137 2.63 29.26 10.60
C LYS A 137 1.65 29.94 9.61
N GLN A 138 1.74 31.21 9.23
CA GLN A 138 0.91 31.76 8.13
C GLN A 138 1.62 31.72 6.78
N SER A 139 0.98 31.10 5.78
CA SER A 139 1.51 30.90 4.42
C SER A 139 1.29 32.15 3.56
N LEU A 140 2.31 32.60 2.82
CA LEU A 140 2.21 33.74 1.89
C LEU A 140 1.20 33.49 0.78
N ASN A 141 1.02 32.24 0.39
CA ASN A 141 0.02 31.82 -0.59
C ASN A 141 -1.43 32.08 -0.14
N SER A 142 -1.65 32.31 1.17
CA SER A 142 -2.94 32.73 1.71
C SER A 142 -3.10 34.26 1.78
N LEU A 143 -2.03 35.00 2.06
CA LEU A 143 -2.08 36.44 2.35
C LEU A 143 -1.97 37.33 1.11
N LEU A 144 -0.94 37.13 0.26
CA LEU A 144 -0.70 37.97 -0.93
C LEU A 144 -1.92 38.10 -1.84
N PRO A 145 -2.63 37.02 -2.17
CA PRO A 145 -3.73 37.06 -3.12
C PRO A 145 -4.92 37.84 -2.57
N THR A 146 -5.20 37.67 -1.28
CA THR A 146 -6.20 38.48 -0.58
C THR A 146 -5.78 39.94 -0.53
N LEU A 147 -4.50 40.24 -0.29
CA LEU A 147 -3.99 41.62 -0.36
C LEU A 147 -4.16 42.23 -1.76
N LEU A 148 -3.81 41.50 -2.81
CA LEU A 148 -3.96 41.94 -4.21
C LEU A 148 -5.42 42.23 -4.57
N ASP A 149 -6.36 41.42 -4.08
CA ASP A 149 -7.79 41.61 -4.30
C ASP A 149 -8.40 42.70 -3.38
N THR A 150 -7.88 42.87 -2.16
CA THR A 150 -8.39 43.87 -1.19
C THR A 150 -7.90 45.28 -1.53
N LEU A 151 -6.68 45.43 -2.04
CA LEU A 151 -6.08 46.73 -2.40
C LEU A 151 -6.69 47.37 -3.66
N GLU A 152 -7.58 46.66 -4.37
CA GLU A 152 -8.45 47.23 -5.40
C GLU A 152 -9.66 47.99 -4.82
N SER A 153 -10.00 47.74 -3.55
CA SER A 153 -11.12 48.38 -2.84
C SER A 153 -10.67 49.60 -2.01
N SER A 154 -11.55 50.59 -1.90
CA SER A 154 -11.22 52.01 -1.68
C SER A 154 -10.63 52.42 -0.33
N ASP A 155 -10.35 51.49 0.58
CA ASP A 155 -9.82 51.77 1.94
C ASP A 155 -8.31 51.44 2.04
N LEU A 156 -7.52 52.19 1.27
CA LEU A 156 -6.09 51.94 1.04
C LEU A 156 -5.16 52.48 2.14
N GLY A 157 -5.60 53.48 2.92
CA GLY A 157 -4.78 54.10 3.95
C GLY A 157 -4.62 53.21 5.19
N SER A 158 -5.70 52.55 5.61
CA SER A 158 -5.75 51.73 6.84
C SER A 158 -4.98 50.41 6.73
N LEU A 159 -4.79 49.89 5.51
CA LEU A 159 -4.02 48.67 5.24
C LEU A 159 -2.50 48.91 5.19
N LEU A 160 -2.07 50.06 4.68
CA LEU A 160 -0.65 50.40 4.58
C LEU A 160 -0.01 50.67 5.95
N GLU A 161 -0.76 51.23 6.90
CA GLU A 161 -0.29 51.42 8.28
C GLU A 161 -0.18 50.11 9.07
N LYS A 162 -0.88 49.05 8.63
CA LYS A 162 -0.92 47.75 9.33
C LYS A 162 0.02 46.70 8.74
N LEU A 163 0.58 46.94 7.56
CA LEU A 163 1.58 46.04 6.99
C LEU A 163 2.89 46.20 7.79
N PRO A 164 3.47 45.11 8.31
CA PRO A 164 4.70 45.18 9.11
C PRO A 164 5.96 45.45 8.27
N ILE A 165 5.78 45.85 7.00
CA ILE A 165 6.83 46.00 5.98
C ILE A 165 6.67 47.37 5.34
N SER A 166 7.76 48.14 5.26
CA SER A 166 7.82 49.37 4.50
C SER A 166 7.69 49.07 2.99
N LEU A 167 6.56 49.41 2.39
CA LEU A 167 6.39 49.27 0.93
C LEU A 167 7.20 50.36 0.20
N PRO A 168 7.85 50.04 -0.94
CA PRO A 168 8.55 51.02 -1.77
C PRO A 168 7.54 51.86 -2.58
N ILE A 169 6.73 52.68 -1.89
CA ILE A 169 5.74 53.58 -2.50
C ILE A 169 6.40 54.95 -2.75
N PRO A 170 6.29 55.53 -3.96
CA PRO A 170 6.79 56.88 -4.24
C PRO A 170 6.17 57.93 -3.30
N LYS A 171 7.00 58.75 -2.65
CA LYS A 171 6.54 59.82 -1.74
C LYS A 171 5.76 60.89 -2.50
N GLY A 172 4.62 61.35 -1.96
CA GLY A 172 3.91 62.55 -2.41
C GLY A 172 2.55 62.34 -3.10
N LYS A 173 2.20 61.12 -3.49
CA LYS A 173 0.85 60.79 -4.01
C LYS A 173 0.46 59.34 -3.68
N ALA A 174 -0.01 59.10 -2.45
CA ALA A 174 -0.29 57.76 -1.95
C ALA A 174 -1.18 56.91 -2.89
N LYS A 175 -2.25 57.50 -3.46
CA LYS A 175 -3.19 56.78 -4.33
C LYS A 175 -2.61 56.41 -5.71
N GLU A 176 -1.89 57.33 -6.35
CA GLU A 176 -1.21 57.04 -7.63
C GLU A 176 -0.02 56.08 -7.43
N GLY A 177 0.75 56.26 -6.36
CA GLY A 177 1.88 55.40 -6.01
C GLY A 177 1.46 53.95 -5.76
N ILE A 178 0.33 53.71 -5.09
CA ILE A 178 -0.19 52.35 -4.87
C ILE A 178 -0.73 51.73 -6.16
N LYS A 179 -1.43 52.51 -7.00
CA LYS A 179 -1.90 52.01 -8.30
C LYS A 179 -0.72 51.57 -9.18
N THR A 180 0.35 52.34 -9.20
CA THR A 180 1.60 52.00 -9.90
C THR A 180 2.26 50.76 -9.28
N PHE A 181 2.34 50.69 -7.95
CA PHE A 181 2.88 49.52 -7.23
C PHE A 181 2.11 48.23 -7.55
N LEU A 182 0.77 48.28 -7.53
CA LEU A 182 -0.09 47.14 -7.90
C LEU A 182 0.05 46.76 -9.37
N GLY A 183 0.15 47.74 -10.27
CA GLY A 183 0.42 47.51 -11.69
C GLY A 183 1.74 46.79 -11.91
N ASN A 184 2.79 47.25 -11.22
CA ASN A 184 4.12 46.63 -11.27
C ASN A 184 4.09 45.21 -10.68
N MET A 185 3.42 44.97 -9.55
CA MET A 185 3.29 43.62 -8.99
C MET A 185 2.60 42.66 -9.96
N ARG A 186 1.55 43.08 -10.67
CA ARG A 186 0.91 42.22 -11.69
C ARG A 186 1.83 41.91 -12.85
N SER A 187 2.54 42.93 -13.34
CA SER A 187 3.53 42.74 -14.40
C SER A 187 4.63 41.78 -13.96
N ASP A 188 5.10 41.92 -12.72
CA ASP A 188 6.14 41.05 -12.18
C ASP A 188 5.64 39.62 -11.98
N ILE A 189 4.40 39.40 -11.50
CA ILE A 189 3.80 38.05 -11.43
C ILE A 189 3.83 37.37 -12.80
N ALA A 190 3.46 38.08 -13.87
CA ALA A 190 3.52 37.53 -15.23
C ALA A 190 4.96 37.15 -15.62
N LYS A 191 5.94 38.03 -15.40
CA LYS A 191 7.36 37.72 -15.69
C LYS A 191 7.89 36.53 -14.89
N PHE A 192 7.48 36.40 -13.62
CA PHE A 192 7.83 35.24 -12.80
C PHE A 192 7.24 33.96 -13.38
N ASN A 193 6.00 33.98 -13.86
CA ASN A 193 5.39 32.82 -14.51
C ASN A 193 6.08 32.47 -15.83
N ASP A 194 6.37 33.46 -16.68
CA ASP A 194 7.08 33.24 -17.95
C ASP A 194 8.46 32.59 -17.69
N TRP A 195 9.15 33.06 -16.65
CA TRP A 195 10.41 32.43 -16.22
C TRP A 195 10.21 31.02 -15.70
N ILE A 196 9.22 30.78 -14.82
CA ILE A 196 8.89 29.43 -14.32
C ILE A 196 8.57 28.47 -15.47
N GLU A 197 7.87 28.93 -16.50
CA GLU A 197 7.53 28.14 -17.69
C GLU A 197 8.73 27.88 -18.60
N SER A 198 9.79 28.68 -18.51
CA SER A 198 11.05 28.46 -19.23
C SER A 198 11.98 27.41 -18.58
N LEU A 199 11.73 27.04 -17.32
CA LEU A 199 12.53 26.07 -16.58
C LEU A 199 12.25 24.63 -17.03
N PRO A 200 13.19 23.68 -16.79
CA PRO A 200 12.89 22.25 -16.89
C PRO A 200 11.64 21.89 -16.06
N GLU A 201 10.79 21.00 -16.57
CA GLU A 201 9.48 20.72 -15.96
C GLU A 201 9.57 20.30 -14.49
N GLU A 202 10.61 19.56 -14.08
CA GLU A 202 10.85 19.17 -12.68
C GLU A 202 11.13 20.35 -11.73
N GLU A 203 11.72 21.42 -12.24
CA GLU A 203 12.00 22.64 -11.47
C GLU A 203 10.80 23.59 -11.52
N ALA A 204 10.18 23.73 -12.68
CA ALA A 204 8.96 24.51 -12.87
C ALA A 204 7.85 24.01 -11.93
N GLU A 205 7.67 22.69 -11.81
CA GLU A 205 6.66 22.08 -10.94
C GLU A 205 6.81 22.49 -9.47
N LYS A 206 8.04 22.68 -8.98
CA LYS A 206 8.31 23.10 -7.59
C LYS A 206 7.92 24.55 -7.31
N LEU A 207 7.84 25.39 -8.34
CA LEU A 207 7.60 26.83 -8.24
C LEU A 207 6.19 27.24 -8.71
N ARG A 208 5.52 26.37 -9.46
CA ARG A 208 4.12 26.55 -9.87
C ARG A 208 3.18 26.52 -8.66
N ASN A 209 2.04 27.18 -8.82
CA ASN A 209 1.00 27.18 -7.81
C ASN A 209 0.65 25.76 -7.37
N PRO A 210 0.70 25.43 -6.06
CA PRO A 210 0.35 24.10 -5.57
C PRO A 210 -1.13 23.76 -5.80
N ARG A 211 -1.96 24.77 -6.08
CA ARG A 211 -3.37 24.59 -6.47
C ARG A 211 -3.55 24.41 -7.98
N LYS A 212 -2.56 24.70 -8.83
CA LYS A 212 -2.64 24.43 -10.27
C LYS A 212 -2.32 22.94 -10.49
N ASN A 213 -3.33 22.18 -10.89
CA ASN A 213 -3.18 20.76 -11.15
C ASN A 213 -3.09 20.54 -12.66
N PRO A 214 -1.98 20.04 -13.21
CA PRO A 214 -1.81 19.85 -14.65
C PRO A 214 -2.80 18.85 -15.25
N LYS A 215 -3.45 18.01 -14.42
CA LYS A 215 -4.51 17.10 -14.86
C LYS A 215 -5.81 17.81 -15.24
N PHE A 216 -6.01 19.08 -14.86
CA PHE A 216 -7.28 19.79 -15.06
C PHE A 216 -7.08 21.00 -15.95
N GLN A 217 -7.76 21.02 -17.10
CA GLN A 217 -7.64 22.10 -18.07
C GLN A 217 -9.01 22.65 -18.43
N LEU A 218 -9.18 23.96 -18.28
CA LEU A 218 -10.37 24.67 -18.76
C LEU A 218 -10.27 24.84 -20.27
N THR A 219 -11.24 24.30 -21.03
CA THR A 219 -11.21 24.34 -22.51
C THR A 219 -12.45 24.95 -23.13
N ALA A 220 -13.52 25.16 -22.36
CA ALA A 220 -14.76 25.77 -22.86
C ALA A 220 -15.37 26.72 -21.84
N LYS A 221 -15.87 27.86 -22.31
CA LYS A 221 -16.71 28.80 -21.56
C LYS A 221 -17.92 29.13 -22.40
N GLY A 222 -19.11 29.04 -21.84
CA GLY A 222 -20.34 29.24 -22.60
C GLY A 222 -21.59 28.82 -21.83
N PRO A 223 -22.78 28.95 -22.44
CA PRO A 223 -24.05 28.55 -21.83
C PRO A 223 -24.13 27.05 -21.57
N GLU A 224 -24.97 26.64 -20.60
CA GLU A 224 -25.15 25.24 -20.17
C GLU A 224 -25.36 24.28 -21.35
N ASP A 225 -26.17 24.70 -22.32
CA ASP A 225 -26.58 23.86 -23.45
C ASP A 225 -25.41 23.51 -24.38
N GLU A 226 -24.50 24.45 -24.64
CA GLU A 226 -23.30 24.21 -25.44
C GLU A 226 -22.32 23.29 -24.72
N LEU A 227 -22.10 23.53 -23.42
CA LEU A 227 -21.22 22.69 -22.59
C LEU A 227 -21.77 21.27 -22.46
N ARG A 228 -23.10 21.12 -22.39
CA ARG A 228 -23.79 19.84 -22.39
C ARG A 228 -23.57 19.08 -23.69
N GLU A 229 -23.66 19.74 -24.84
CA GLU A 229 -23.36 19.10 -26.14
C GLU A 229 -21.89 18.71 -26.27
N LEU A 230 -20.96 19.52 -25.77
CA LEU A 230 -19.55 19.16 -25.72
C LEU A 230 -19.26 17.96 -24.80
N LEU A 231 -19.96 17.86 -23.67
CA LEU A 231 -19.90 16.71 -22.77
C LEU A 231 -20.48 15.44 -23.43
N LYS A 232 -21.61 15.56 -24.15
CA LYS A 232 -22.19 14.43 -24.91
C LYS A 232 -21.26 13.92 -26.00
N LYS A 233 -20.51 14.81 -26.64
CA LYS A 233 -19.52 14.47 -27.69
C LYS A 233 -18.16 14.02 -27.11
N GLU A 234 -18.08 13.81 -25.80
CA GLU A 234 -16.85 13.41 -25.08
C GLU A 234 -15.66 14.38 -25.28
N LYS A 235 -15.93 15.63 -25.69
CA LYS A 235 -14.91 16.68 -25.82
C LYS A 235 -14.56 17.32 -24.47
N LEU A 236 -15.48 17.23 -23.52
CA LEU A 236 -15.29 17.62 -22.12
C LEU A 236 -15.45 16.40 -21.23
N PHE A 237 -14.62 16.33 -20.19
CA PHE A 237 -14.82 15.38 -19.09
C PHE A 237 -16.00 15.78 -18.21
N ALA A 238 -16.14 17.08 -17.92
CA ALA A 238 -17.20 17.64 -17.09
C ALA A 238 -17.42 19.13 -17.37
N TYR A 239 -18.51 19.71 -16.88
CA TYR A 239 -18.66 21.16 -16.79
C TYR A 239 -19.25 21.61 -15.44
N PHE A 240 -18.96 22.86 -15.09
CA PHE A 240 -19.50 23.55 -13.93
C PHE A 240 -20.46 24.65 -14.37
N VAL A 241 -21.56 24.79 -13.64
CA VAL A 241 -22.44 25.97 -13.72
C VAL A 241 -22.28 26.72 -12.41
N ILE A 242 -21.96 28.01 -12.49
CA ILE A 242 -21.88 28.91 -11.35
C ILE A 242 -23.15 29.75 -11.34
N GLY A 243 -23.82 29.80 -10.18
CA GLY A 243 -25.02 30.59 -9.93
C GLY A 243 -24.78 32.10 -10.06
N LYS A 244 -25.88 32.88 -10.09
CA LYS A 244 -25.82 34.34 -10.26
C LYS A 244 -25.13 35.05 -9.09
N ASP A 245 -25.36 34.57 -7.86
CA ASP A 245 -24.76 35.14 -6.65
C ASP A 245 -24.12 34.04 -5.77
N PRO A 246 -22.89 33.61 -6.10
CA PRO A 246 -22.19 32.61 -5.30
C PRO A 246 -21.80 33.12 -3.91
N VAL A 247 -21.87 34.44 -3.66
CA VAL A 247 -21.56 35.03 -2.35
C VAL A 247 -22.72 34.82 -1.38
N GLN A 248 -23.97 34.93 -1.84
CA GLN A 248 -25.16 34.72 -0.99
C GLN A 248 -25.43 33.24 -0.71
N GLY A 249 -25.24 32.36 -1.69
CA GLY A 249 -25.60 30.95 -1.57
C GLY A 249 -25.06 30.09 -2.70
N ASP A 250 -25.59 28.87 -2.82
CA ASP A 250 -25.24 27.89 -3.85
C ASP A 250 -26.33 27.73 -4.93
N ASP A 251 -27.35 28.59 -4.91
CA ASP A 251 -28.46 28.56 -5.85
C ASP A 251 -28.00 28.59 -7.32
N GLY A 252 -28.35 27.53 -8.04
CA GLY A 252 -28.02 27.36 -9.46
C GLY A 252 -26.63 26.78 -9.75
N ASN A 253 -25.83 26.46 -8.73
CA ASN A 253 -24.55 25.77 -8.92
C ASN A 253 -24.78 24.32 -9.38
N LYS A 254 -24.05 23.87 -10.40
CA LYS A 254 -24.09 22.48 -10.87
C LYS A 254 -22.70 21.96 -11.22
N TYR A 255 -22.51 20.66 -11.05
CA TYR A 255 -21.40 19.91 -11.62
C TYR A 255 -21.98 18.74 -12.42
N VAL A 256 -21.62 18.65 -13.69
CA VAL A 256 -22.16 17.64 -14.60
C VAL A 256 -21.00 16.90 -15.26
N SER A 257 -20.99 15.58 -15.15
CA SER A 257 -19.93 14.70 -15.64
C SER A 257 -20.52 13.35 -16.06
N ASN A 258 -19.93 12.73 -17.09
CA ASN A 258 -20.26 11.36 -17.49
C ASN A 258 -19.56 10.32 -16.58
N ASN A 259 -18.60 10.74 -15.74
CA ASN A 259 -17.88 9.89 -14.80
C ASN A 259 -18.03 10.43 -13.37
N LEU A 260 -18.83 9.75 -12.54
CA LEU A 260 -19.08 10.11 -11.15
C LEU A 260 -18.10 9.48 -10.14
N THR A 261 -17.32 8.49 -10.58
CA THR A 261 -16.34 7.79 -9.75
C THR A 261 -15.11 8.65 -9.51
N ASP A 262 -14.66 9.38 -10.53
CA ASP A 262 -13.58 10.36 -10.42
C ASP A 262 -14.11 11.70 -9.90
N GLN A 263 -13.96 11.92 -8.58
CA GLN A 263 -14.38 13.16 -7.93
C GLN A 263 -13.25 14.19 -7.81
N SER A 264 -12.08 13.92 -8.38
CA SER A 264 -10.89 14.73 -8.16
C SER A 264 -11.06 16.16 -8.70
N LEU A 265 -11.56 16.30 -9.92
CA LEU A 265 -11.83 17.61 -10.56
C LEU A 265 -12.85 18.43 -9.75
N ARG A 266 -13.96 17.80 -9.32
CA ARG A 266 -15.00 18.48 -8.52
C ARG A 266 -14.42 19.00 -7.22
N ARG A 267 -13.74 18.14 -6.44
CA ARG A 267 -13.12 18.53 -5.16
C ARG A 267 -12.10 19.66 -5.36
N TRP A 268 -11.28 19.56 -6.40
CA TRP A 268 -10.29 20.56 -6.73
C TRP A 268 -10.91 21.93 -7.05
N PHE A 269 -11.86 21.98 -7.98
CA PHE A 269 -12.51 23.22 -8.40
C PHE A 269 -13.28 23.86 -7.23
N SER A 270 -14.04 23.06 -6.47
CA SER A 270 -14.79 23.53 -5.31
C SER A 270 -13.88 24.11 -4.23
N ASN A 271 -12.71 23.51 -3.96
CA ASN A 271 -11.78 24.05 -2.96
C ASN A 271 -11.29 25.46 -3.32
N ILE A 272 -11.04 25.71 -4.61
CA ILE A 272 -10.58 27.03 -5.08
C ILE A 272 -11.73 28.03 -5.05
N ALA A 273 -12.88 27.67 -5.64
CA ALA A 273 -14.07 28.50 -5.68
C ALA A 273 -14.52 28.91 -4.27
N ASN A 274 -14.59 27.96 -3.34
CA ASN A 274 -14.97 28.21 -1.95
C ASN A 274 -14.00 29.15 -1.24
N GLY A 275 -12.69 29.03 -1.49
CA GLY A 275 -11.70 29.94 -0.92
C GLY A 275 -11.89 31.39 -1.38
N ILE A 276 -12.19 31.59 -2.67
CA ILE A 276 -12.43 32.91 -3.26
C ILE A 276 -13.75 33.51 -2.77
N VAL A 277 -14.82 32.71 -2.79
CA VAL A 277 -16.14 33.14 -2.30
C VAL A 277 -16.10 33.48 -0.82
N ALA A 278 -15.40 32.68 0.00
CA ALA A 278 -15.22 32.96 1.42
C ALA A 278 -14.50 34.30 1.65
N ALA A 279 -13.44 34.60 0.87
CA ALA A 279 -12.75 35.89 0.95
C ALA A 279 -13.70 37.07 0.62
N LYS A 280 -14.55 36.94 -0.40
CA LYS A 280 -15.56 37.97 -0.72
C LYS A 280 -16.62 38.14 0.38
N ARG A 281 -17.09 37.04 0.98
CA ARG A 281 -18.04 37.10 2.11
C ARG A 281 -17.46 37.88 3.29
N ILE A 282 -16.18 37.63 3.60
CA ILE A 282 -15.43 38.31 4.66
C ILE A 282 -15.29 39.80 4.36
N GLN A 283 -14.94 40.16 3.12
CA GLN A 283 -14.83 41.55 2.68
C GLN A 283 -16.18 42.28 2.78
N LYS A 284 -17.27 41.65 2.33
CA LYS A 284 -18.64 42.21 2.42
C LYS A 284 -19.06 42.50 3.86
N LEU A 285 -18.60 41.70 4.82
CA LEU A 285 -18.86 41.87 6.24
C LEU A 285 -17.92 42.89 6.92
N GLY A 286 -16.95 43.47 6.19
CA GLY A 286 -16.00 44.44 6.74
C GLY A 286 -15.06 43.83 7.79
N ILE A 287 -14.86 42.52 7.79
CA ILE A 287 -13.94 41.84 8.71
C ILE A 287 -12.52 42.16 8.28
N SER A 288 -11.67 42.60 9.21
CA SER A 288 -10.27 42.89 8.89
C SER A 288 -9.53 41.63 8.42
N PRO A 289 -8.56 41.73 7.48
CA PRO A 289 -7.82 40.57 6.98
C PRO A 289 -7.13 39.75 8.08
N GLU A 290 -6.67 40.39 9.14
CA GLU A 290 -6.08 39.72 10.32
C GLU A 290 -7.09 38.85 11.07
N LYS A 291 -8.29 39.39 11.35
CA LYS A 291 -9.38 38.65 12.01
C LYS A 291 -9.88 37.52 11.12
N ALA A 292 -9.98 37.76 9.82
CA ALA A 292 -10.34 36.77 8.82
C ALA A 292 -9.34 35.60 8.76
N ALA A 293 -8.04 35.90 8.69
CA ALA A 293 -6.99 34.90 8.69
C ALA A 293 -6.95 34.11 10.00
N TRP A 294 -7.16 34.78 11.14
CA TRP A 294 -7.32 34.12 12.43
C TRP A 294 -8.53 33.18 12.46
N LEU A 295 -9.71 33.63 12.01
CA LEU A 295 -10.93 32.81 11.92
C LEU A 295 -10.76 31.57 11.02
N GLN A 296 -9.94 31.69 9.97
CA GLN A 296 -9.67 30.59 9.04
C GLN A 296 -8.47 29.73 9.44
N THR A 297 -7.78 30.02 10.54
CA THR A 297 -6.59 29.28 10.96
C THR A 297 -7.01 27.86 11.39
N PRO A 298 -6.60 26.81 10.66
CA PRO A 298 -7.01 25.45 11.01
C PRO A 298 -6.29 25.00 12.28
N VAL A 299 -7.01 24.35 13.19
CA VAL A 299 -6.41 23.64 14.33
C VAL A 299 -5.72 22.39 13.80
N ARG A 300 -4.38 22.40 13.77
CA ARG A 300 -3.58 21.27 13.28
C ARG A 300 -3.07 20.44 14.45
N PHE A 301 -3.47 19.18 14.49
CA PHE A 301 -2.90 18.18 15.40
C PHE A 301 -1.74 17.47 14.70
N ALA A 302 -0.51 17.74 15.15
CA ALA A 302 0.67 17.03 14.66
C ALA A 302 0.69 15.61 15.27
N PRO A 303 0.74 14.54 14.48
CA PRO A 303 0.79 13.19 15.01
C PRO A 303 2.13 12.96 15.71
N LYS A 304 2.07 12.58 16.99
CA LYS A 304 3.21 12.14 17.79
C LYS A 304 2.98 10.70 18.24
N LYS A 305 4.05 9.93 18.36
CA LYS A 305 4.03 8.55 18.86
C LYS A 305 4.80 8.49 20.17
N LEU A 306 4.29 7.71 21.12
CA LEU A 306 5.03 7.40 22.33
C LEU A 306 6.04 6.27 22.05
N ASP A 307 7.30 6.46 22.43
CA ASP A 307 8.27 5.38 22.45
C ASP A 307 8.08 4.47 23.68
N GLU A 308 8.83 3.37 23.75
CA GLU A 308 8.75 2.41 24.88
C GLU A 308 9.19 3.02 26.23
N SER A 309 9.91 4.14 26.19
CA SER A 309 10.37 4.88 27.38
C SER A 309 9.37 5.95 27.82
N GLY A 310 8.25 6.12 27.12
CA GLY A 310 7.24 7.12 27.41
C GLY A 310 7.52 8.50 26.82
N ASN A 311 8.55 8.66 25.99
CA ASN A 311 8.84 9.94 25.34
C ASN A 311 8.03 10.11 24.06
N GLU A 312 7.67 11.35 23.77
CA GLU A 312 7.03 11.72 22.51
C GLU A 312 8.07 11.80 21.39
N THR A 313 7.89 10.99 20.36
CA THR A 313 8.66 10.99 19.13
C THR A 313 7.80 11.46 17.96
N GLU A 314 8.40 12.13 16.98
CA GLU A 314 7.68 12.53 15.78
C GLU A 314 7.33 11.30 14.92
N VAL A 315 6.09 11.25 14.45
CA VAL A 315 5.66 10.21 13.50
C VAL A 315 6.21 10.57 12.14
N ALA A 316 7.25 9.87 11.70
CA ALA A 316 7.80 10.05 10.37
C ALA A 316 6.86 9.43 9.32
N ARG A 317 6.93 9.90 8.07
CA ARG A 317 6.10 9.36 6.96
C ARG A 317 6.29 7.84 6.75
N LYS A 318 7.47 7.33 7.09
CA LYS A 318 7.83 5.91 7.15
C LYS A 318 7.03 5.11 8.21
N ASP A 319 6.56 5.75 9.28
CA ASP A 319 5.81 5.09 10.35
C ASP A 319 4.34 4.85 9.94
N ILE A 320 3.81 5.67 9.03
CA ILE A 320 2.49 5.47 8.41
C ILE A 320 2.55 4.33 7.37
N ALA A 321 3.67 4.24 6.63
CA ALA A 321 3.95 3.16 5.68
C ALA A 321 4.01 1.78 6.34
N LEU A 322 4.67 1.71 7.51
CA LEU A 322 4.77 0.51 8.34
C LEU A 322 3.40 -0.09 8.74
N LYS A 323 2.32 0.71 8.74
CA LYS A 323 0.96 0.24 9.02
C LYS A 323 0.45 -0.76 7.98
N TRP A 324 0.81 -0.59 6.71
CA TRP A 324 0.25 -1.36 5.60
C TRP A 324 1.12 -2.52 5.15
N ALA A 325 2.40 -2.51 5.47
CA ALA A 325 3.30 -3.57 5.08
C ALA A 325 2.96 -4.97 5.64
N PRO A 326 2.48 -5.14 6.89
CA PRO A 326 2.00 -6.43 7.37
C PRO A 326 0.94 -7.07 6.47
N VAL A 327 0.08 -6.27 5.83
CA VAL A 327 -0.94 -6.73 4.87
C VAL A 327 -0.32 -7.49 3.71
N ALA A 328 0.77 -6.97 3.14
CA ALA A 328 1.49 -7.64 2.05
C ALA A 328 2.11 -8.97 2.50
N PHE A 329 2.69 -9.02 3.70
CA PHE A 329 3.26 -10.25 4.27
C PHE A 329 2.20 -11.26 4.68
N VAL A 330 1.02 -10.84 5.12
CA VAL A 330 -0.13 -11.72 5.37
C VAL A 330 -0.58 -12.35 4.07
N TYR A 331 -0.72 -11.55 3.01
CA TYR A 331 -1.07 -12.07 1.70
C TYR A 331 -0.02 -13.04 1.16
N LEU A 332 1.27 -12.71 1.33
CA LEU A 332 2.39 -13.60 1.01
C LEU A 332 2.31 -14.91 1.80
N LEU A 333 2.12 -14.83 3.12
CA LEU A 333 1.97 -16.00 3.98
C LEU A 333 0.77 -16.86 3.54
N TRP A 334 -0.36 -16.22 3.24
CA TRP A 334 -1.57 -16.87 2.77
C TRP A 334 -1.37 -17.59 1.46
N ILE A 335 -0.84 -16.92 0.43
CA ILE A 335 -0.62 -17.52 -0.88
C ILE A 335 0.41 -18.65 -0.80
N SER A 336 1.47 -18.50 0.02
CA SER A 336 2.47 -19.54 0.24
C SER A 336 1.86 -20.77 0.92
N VAL A 337 1.11 -20.60 2.01
CA VAL A 337 0.47 -21.72 2.72
C VAL A 337 -0.55 -22.40 1.82
N PHE A 338 -1.39 -21.64 1.11
CA PHE A 338 -2.40 -22.17 0.20
C PHE A 338 -1.75 -22.95 -0.95
N MET A 339 -0.76 -22.36 -1.63
CA MET A 339 -0.08 -22.99 -2.76
C MET A 339 0.62 -24.29 -2.36
N MET A 340 1.30 -24.32 -1.21
CA MET A 340 2.00 -25.52 -0.74
C MET A 340 1.04 -26.60 -0.26
N ALA A 341 -0.04 -26.22 0.42
CA ALA A 341 -1.07 -27.17 0.82
C ALA A 341 -1.81 -27.74 -0.41
N GLN A 342 -2.02 -26.93 -1.45
CA GLN A 342 -2.59 -27.38 -2.73
C GLN A 342 -1.66 -28.36 -3.44
N MET A 343 -0.34 -28.11 -3.42
CA MET A 343 0.64 -29.03 -3.97
C MET A 343 0.60 -30.39 -3.25
N MET A 344 0.48 -30.40 -1.91
CA MET A 344 0.26 -31.64 -1.14
C MET A 344 -0.98 -32.41 -1.59
N LEU A 345 -2.09 -31.71 -1.82
CA LEU A 345 -3.34 -32.31 -2.27
C LEU A 345 -3.18 -32.95 -3.65
N THR A 346 -2.72 -32.16 -4.64
CA THR A 346 -2.57 -32.57 -6.03
C THR A 346 -1.59 -33.74 -6.16
N ASN A 347 -0.39 -33.63 -5.56
CA ASN A 347 0.64 -34.68 -5.65
C ASN A 347 0.13 -36.01 -5.07
N THR A 348 -0.61 -35.96 -3.96
CA THR A 348 -1.17 -37.18 -3.34
C THR A 348 -2.21 -37.84 -4.24
N ILE A 349 -3.06 -37.05 -4.90
CA ILE A 349 -4.09 -37.56 -5.81
C ILE A 349 -3.46 -38.14 -7.07
N GLU A 350 -2.48 -37.46 -7.66
CA GLU A 350 -1.79 -37.93 -8.86
C GLU A 350 -1.04 -39.23 -8.61
N GLU A 351 -0.36 -39.35 -7.46
CA GLU A 351 0.31 -40.61 -7.08
C GLU A 351 -0.68 -41.76 -6.89
N LYS A 352 -1.85 -41.46 -6.33
CA LYS A 352 -2.91 -42.46 -6.15
C LYS A 352 -3.56 -42.83 -7.48
N SER A 353 -3.92 -41.86 -8.31
CA SER A 353 -4.57 -42.09 -9.60
C SER A 353 -3.68 -42.85 -10.57
N ASN A 354 -2.36 -42.62 -10.51
CA ASN A 354 -1.37 -43.29 -11.35
C ASN A 354 -0.86 -44.61 -10.76
N ARG A 355 -1.47 -45.13 -9.67
CA ARG A 355 -1.06 -46.34 -8.94
C ARG A 355 0.39 -46.35 -8.46
N ILE A 356 1.03 -45.19 -8.39
CA ILE A 356 2.39 -45.03 -7.84
C ILE A 356 2.35 -45.38 -6.36
N ILE A 357 1.26 -45.03 -5.67
CA ILE A 357 1.10 -45.25 -4.24
C ILE A 357 1.19 -46.73 -3.84
N GLU A 358 0.67 -47.66 -4.65
CA GLU A 358 0.72 -49.11 -4.41
C GLU A 358 2.17 -49.62 -4.41
N VAL A 359 2.96 -49.12 -5.38
CA VAL A 359 4.38 -49.44 -5.50
C VAL A 359 5.15 -48.89 -4.30
N LEU A 360 4.86 -47.67 -3.85
CA LEU A 360 5.54 -47.06 -2.69
C LEU A 360 5.22 -47.78 -1.38
N LEU A 361 3.96 -48.17 -1.19
CA LEU A 361 3.52 -48.87 0.01
C LEU A 361 4.09 -50.30 0.13
N SER A 362 4.64 -50.85 -0.96
CA SER A 362 5.41 -52.10 -0.90
C SER A 362 6.74 -51.96 -0.15
N SER A 363 7.26 -50.73 -0.01
CA SER A 363 8.60 -50.44 0.52
C SER A 363 8.60 -49.57 1.78
N VAL A 364 7.58 -48.73 1.96
CA VAL A 364 7.42 -47.81 3.11
C VAL A 364 6.01 -47.89 3.70
N SER A 365 5.88 -47.68 5.02
CA SER A 365 4.56 -47.65 5.66
C SER A 365 3.77 -46.36 5.31
N PRO A 366 2.42 -46.35 5.40
CA PRO A 366 1.62 -45.16 5.14
C PRO A 366 2.01 -43.94 6.00
N LEU A 367 2.39 -44.17 7.26
CA LEU A 367 2.83 -43.10 8.16
C LEU A 367 4.18 -42.52 7.74
N GLU A 368 5.14 -43.37 7.39
CA GLU A 368 6.44 -42.92 6.89
C GLU A 368 6.29 -42.15 5.58
N LEU A 369 5.39 -42.61 4.70
CA LEU A 369 5.08 -41.96 3.42
C LEU A 369 4.47 -40.58 3.63
N MET A 370 3.41 -40.47 4.43
CA MET A 370 2.74 -39.18 4.69
C MET A 370 3.68 -38.19 5.39
N THR A 371 4.41 -38.64 6.42
CA THR A 371 5.36 -37.79 7.15
C THR A 371 6.47 -37.29 6.22
N GLY A 372 7.01 -38.20 5.40
CA GLY A 372 8.05 -37.87 4.43
C GLY A 372 7.55 -36.85 3.40
N LYS A 373 6.35 -37.04 2.85
CA LYS A 373 5.74 -36.12 1.88
C LYS A 373 5.50 -34.74 2.47
N ILE A 374 4.89 -34.65 3.66
CA ILE A 374 4.66 -33.36 4.33
C ILE A 374 5.97 -32.63 4.61
N LEU A 375 7.01 -33.32 5.10
CA LEU A 375 8.32 -32.72 5.34
C LEU A 375 9.02 -32.28 4.05
N GLY A 376 8.92 -33.10 2.98
CA GLY A 376 9.47 -32.77 1.68
C GLY A 376 8.84 -31.50 1.10
N ILE A 377 7.52 -31.43 1.12
CA ILE A 377 6.76 -30.25 0.67
C ILE A 377 7.02 -29.03 1.57
N ALA A 378 7.19 -29.21 2.88
CA ALA A 378 7.57 -28.12 3.78
C ALA A 378 8.88 -27.47 3.35
N VAL A 379 9.90 -28.29 3.05
CA VAL A 379 11.21 -27.82 2.59
C VAL A 379 11.10 -27.16 1.21
N THR A 380 10.35 -27.77 0.28
CA THR A 380 10.06 -27.15 -1.02
C THR A 380 9.40 -25.78 -0.86
N GLY A 381 8.44 -25.64 0.05
CA GLY A 381 7.78 -24.37 0.36
C GLY A 381 8.73 -23.35 0.95
N LEU A 382 9.60 -23.75 1.88
CA LEU A 382 10.65 -22.87 2.42
C LEU A 382 11.60 -22.37 1.32
N LEU A 383 11.94 -23.22 0.34
CA LEU A 383 12.76 -22.80 -0.81
C LEU A 383 12.03 -21.75 -1.67
N VAL A 384 10.75 -21.97 -1.99
CA VAL A 384 9.96 -20.99 -2.77
C VAL A 384 9.87 -19.66 -2.05
N VAL A 385 9.48 -19.68 -0.78
CA VAL A 385 9.30 -18.46 0.02
C VAL A 385 10.63 -17.75 0.27
N GLY A 386 11.70 -18.51 0.52
CA GLY A 386 13.06 -17.98 0.63
C GLY A 386 13.53 -17.33 -0.67
N SER A 387 13.25 -17.93 -1.83
CA SER A 387 13.54 -17.32 -3.13
C SER A 387 12.75 -16.03 -3.32
N TRP A 388 11.45 -15.99 -3.00
CA TRP A 388 10.64 -14.78 -3.08
C TRP A 388 11.17 -13.67 -2.17
N ALA A 389 11.53 -13.98 -0.92
CA ALA A 389 12.16 -13.03 -0.02
C ALA A 389 13.49 -12.50 -0.59
N GLY A 390 14.31 -13.37 -1.20
CA GLY A 390 15.54 -12.99 -1.88
C GLY A 390 15.32 -12.05 -3.05
N PHE A 391 14.37 -12.35 -3.94
CA PHE A 391 14.00 -11.47 -5.05
C PHE A 391 13.45 -10.14 -4.57
N PHE A 392 12.70 -10.15 -3.47
CA PHE A 392 12.14 -8.93 -2.90
C PHE A 392 13.22 -8.02 -2.32
N ALA A 393 14.17 -8.58 -1.57
CA ALA A 393 15.34 -7.86 -1.08
C ALA A 393 16.18 -7.30 -2.25
N LEU A 394 16.40 -8.12 -3.28
CA LEU A 394 17.11 -7.70 -4.49
C LEU A 394 16.36 -6.57 -5.23
N GLY A 395 15.04 -6.66 -5.33
CA GLY A 395 14.19 -5.65 -5.95
C GLY A 395 14.23 -4.31 -5.22
N ILE A 396 14.18 -4.33 -3.88
CA ILE A 396 14.34 -3.11 -3.05
C ILE A 396 15.70 -2.45 -3.31
N TYR A 397 16.76 -3.24 -3.50
CA TYR A 397 18.10 -2.74 -3.76
C TYR A 397 18.31 -2.25 -5.21
N LEU A 398 17.79 -2.97 -6.21
CA LEU A 398 18.06 -2.68 -7.62
C LEU A 398 17.04 -1.73 -8.27
N LEU A 399 15.77 -1.74 -7.87
CA LEU A 399 14.73 -0.93 -8.53
C LEU A 399 15.01 0.58 -8.51
N PRO A 400 15.51 1.18 -7.40
CA PRO A 400 15.88 2.59 -7.38
C PRO A 400 16.90 2.97 -8.46
N THR A 401 17.88 2.09 -8.71
CA THR A 401 18.94 2.30 -9.69
C THR A 401 18.42 2.41 -11.12
N PHE A 402 17.39 1.62 -11.47
CA PHE A 402 16.79 1.64 -12.81
C PHE A 402 15.57 2.57 -12.92
N PHE A 403 14.92 2.86 -11.79
CA PHE A 403 13.70 3.66 -11.71
C PHE A 403 13.77 4.57 -10.46
N PRO A 404 14.42 5.75 -10.53
CA PRO A 404 14.59 6.64 -9.37
C PRO A 404 13.26 7.04 -8.70
N GLN A 405 12.18 7.17 -9.48
CA GLN A 405 10.81 7.46 -9.00
C GLN A 405 10.25 6.37 -8.07
N SER A 406 10.83 5.16 -8.08
CA SER A 406 10.42 4.05 -7.22
C SER A 406 10.87 4.20 -5.77
N GLU A 407 11.87 5.04 -5.46
CA GLU A 407 12.34 5.27 -4.08
C GLU A 407 11.22 5.77 -3.19
N GLY A 408 10.43 6.74 -3.67
CA GLY A 408 9.27 7.27 -2.95
C GLY A 408 8.22 6.20 -2.65
N ILE A 409 7.98 5.28 -3.58
CA ILE A 409 7.02 4.19 -3.44
C ILE A 409 7.55 3.16 -2.44
N ILE A 410 8.79 2.70 -2.60
CA ILE A 410 9.41 1.70 -1.72
C ILE A 410 9.49 2.23 -0.27
N ALA A 411 9.89 3.48 -0.11
CA ALA A 411 9.91 4.16 1.20
C ALA A 411 8.49 4.30 1.78
N SER A 412 7.49 4.60 0.95
CA SER A 412 6.07 4.68 1.36
C SER A 412 5.42 3.35 1.72
N LEU A 413 6.05 2.22 1.38
CA LEU A 413 5.58 0.88 1.71
C LEU A 413 6.27 0.30 2.95
N GLY A 414 7.34 0.92 3.48
CA GLY A 414 7.98 0.48 4.73
C GLY A 414 8.58 -0.93 4.68
N LEU A 415 8.87 -1.44 3.48
CA LEU A 415 9.26 -2.84 3.26
C LEU A 415 10.67 -3.13 3.77
N GLY A 416 11.59 -2.17 3.63
CA GLY A 416 12.98 -2.32 4.08
C GLY A 416 13.12 -2.47 5.59
N SER A 417 12.37 -1.69 6.37
CA SER A 417 12.39 -1.76 7.84
C SER A 417 11.85 -3.09 8.38
N ILE A 418 10.93 -3.73 7.65
CA ILE A 418 10.34 -5.00 8.07
C ILE A 418 11.25 -6.18 7.76
N LEU A 419 11.89 -6.21 6.58
CA LEU A 419 12.91 -7.21 6.27
C LEU A 419 14.12 -7.13 7.21
N ALA A 420 14.44 -5.92 7.67
CA ALA A 420 15.53 -5.71 8.62
C ALA A 420 15.20 -6.18 10.05
N ASN A 421 13.94 -6.48 10.36
CA ASN A 421 13.53 -6.91 11.70
C ASN A 421 13.62 -8.45 11.85
N PRO A 422 14.59 -8.98 12.63
CA PRO A 422 14.78 -10.42 12.76
C PRO A 422 13.61 -11.13 13.46
N ALA A 423 12.97 -10.47 14.43
CA ALA A 423 11.83 -11.04 15.16
C ALA A 423 10.61 -11.22 14.24
N TYR A 424 10.41 -10.28 13.32
CA TYR A 424 9.34 -10.38 12.32
C TYR A 424 9.59 -11.52 11.34
N LEU A 425 10.82 -11.62 10.81
CA LEU A 425 11.18 -12.71 9.90
C LEU A 425 11.10 -14.08 10.58
N ALA A 426 11.55 -14.18 11.83
CA ALA A 426 11.42 -15.39 12.63
C ALA A 426 9.94 -15.77 12.84
N SER A 427 9.10 -14.81 13.22
CA SER A 427 7.65 -15.02 13.36
C SER A 427 7.02 -15.48 12.05
N PHE A 428 7.44 -14.89 10.93
CA PHE A 428 6.99 -15.30 9.60
C PHE A 428 7.34 -16.75 9.28
N ILE A 429 8.58 -17.16 9.51
CA ILE A 429 9.00 -18.55 9.28
C ILE A 429 8.22 -19.50 10.20
N ILE A 430 8.07 -19.17 11.49
CA ILE A 430 7.34 -20.00 12.46
C ILE A 430 5.88 -20.18 12.02
N TYR A 431 5.16 -19.09 11.74
CA TYR A 431 3.76 -19.17 11.33
C TYR A 431 3.58 -19.74 9.93
N PHE A 432 4.53 -19.55 9.03
CA PHE A 432 4.55 -20.23 7.73
C PHE A 432 4.65 -21.73 7.91
N VAL A 433 5.64 -22.22 8.66
CA VAL A 433 5.84 -23.66 8.86
C VAL A 433 4.64 -24.26 9.58
N LEU A 434 4.19 -23.67 10.68
CA LEU A 434 3.07 -24.20 11.46
C LEU A 434 1.74 -24.12 10.69
N GLY A 435 1.49 -23.00 10.00
CA GLY A 435 0.32 -22.85 9.12
C GLY A 435 0.34 -23.87 8.00
N PHE A 436 1.45 -24.00 7.29
CA PHE A 436 1.63 -25.02 6.26
C PHE A 436 1.38 -26.43 6.80
N LEU A 437 2.01 -26.82 7.92
CA LEU A 437 1.83 -28.16 8.49
C LEU A 437 0.38 -28.45 8.86
N LEU A 438 -0.35 -27.45 9.37
CA LEU A 438 -1.77 -27.56 9.68
C LEU A 438 -2.58 -27.89 8.42
N TYR A 439 -2.47 -27.05 7.39
CA TYR A 439 -3.25 -27.20 6.16
C TYR A 439 -2.81 -28.40 5.32
N ALA A 440 -1.50 -28.68 5.26
CA ALA A 440 -0.95 -29.85 4.57
C ALA A 440 -1.39 -31.17 5.21
N SER A 441 -1.53 -31.20 6.55
CA SER A 441 -2.09 -32.38 7.23
C SER A 441 -3.53 -32.62 6.80
N VAL A 442 -4.39 -31.60 6.83
CA VAL A 442 -5.79 -31.71 6.41
C VAL A 442 -5.90 -32.12 4.94
N LEU A 443 -5.22 -31.40 4.05
CA LEU A 443 -5.30 -31.64 2.61
C LEU A 443 -4.60 -32.94 2.19
N GLY A 444 -3.54 -33.36 2.86
CA GLY A 444 -2.94 -34.68 2.66
C GLY A 444 -3.89 -35.80 3.04
N GLY A 445 -4.64 -35.66 4.14
CA GLY A 445 -5.71 -36.57 4.51
C GLY A 445 -6.84 -36.62 3.48
N ILE A 446 -7.31 -35.47 2.99
CA ILE A 446 -8.32 -35.39 1.92
C ILE A 446 -7.81 -36.01 0.62
N GLY A 447 -6.58 -35.70 0.21
CA GLY A 447 -5.97 -36.24 -1.00
C GLY A 447 -5.88 -37.76 -1.00
N SER A 448 -5.63 -38.36 0.17
CA SER A 448 -5.56 -39.82 0.30
C SER A 448 -6.89 -40.53 0.02
N VAL A 449 -8.04 -39.89 0.26
CA VAL A 449 -9.37 -40.53 0.11
C VAL A 449 -10.00 -40.29 -1.27
N CYS A 450 -9.49 -39.32 -2.03
CA CYS A 450 -9.99 -38.96 -3.35
C CYS A 450 -9.33 -39.79 -4.45
N ASN A 451 -10.05 -40.04 -5.55
CA ASN A 451 -9.49 -40.71 -6.73
C ASN A 451 -9.34 -39.77 -7.94
N SER A 452 -9.86 -38.55 -7.84
CA SER A 452 -9.73 -37.51 -8.87
C SER A 452 -9.62 -36.10 -8.28
N LEU A 453 -9.07 -35.17 -9.05
CA LEU A 453 -8.98 -33.75 -8.67
C LEU A 453 -10.37 -33.12 -8.46
N LYS A 454 -11.38 -33.53 -9.24
CA LYS A 454 -12.76 -33.01 -9.12
C LYS A 454 -13.37 -33.33 -7.75
N GLU A 455 -13.16 -34.55 -7.25
CA GLU A 455 -13.64 -34.96 -5.93
C GLU A 455 -12.92 -34.19 -4.81
N ALA A 456 -11.61 -34.03 -4.94
CA ALA A 456 -10.80 -33.30 -3.98
C ALA A 456 -11.18 -31.82 -3.89
N GLN A 457 -11.44 -31.18 -5.03
CA GLN A 457 -11.91 -29.79 -5.08
C GLN A 457 -13.23 -29.59 -4.31
N ASN A 458 -14.14 -30.57 -4.34
CA ASN A 458 -15.39 -30.53 -3.58
C ASN A 458 -15.16 -30.70 -2.06
N LEU A 459 -14.29 -31.63 -1.67
CA LEU A 459 -13.96 -31.85 -0.26
C LEU A 459 -13.08 -30.75 0.35
N GLN A 460 -12.33 -30.03 -0.48
CA GLN A 460 -11.47 -28.94 -0.08
C GLN A 460 -12.23 -27.63 0.22
N GLN A 461 -13.44 -27.42 -0.33
CA GLN A 461 -14.16 -26.13 -0.19
C GLN A 461 -14.27 -25.62 1.25
N PRO A 462 -14.59 -26.44 2.27
CA PRO A 462 -14.63 -25.96 3.65
C PRO A 462 -13.26 -25.46 4.16
N VAL A 463 -12.17 -26.05 3.69
CA VAL A 463 -10.80 -25.64 4.04
C VAL A 463 -10.46 -24.30 3.40
N ILE A 464 -10.90 -24.07 2.16
CA ILE A 464 -10.76 -22.77 1.47
C ILE A 464 -11.53 -21.68 2.20
N LEU A 465 -12.76 -21.96 2.66
CA LEU A 465 -13.54 -20.99 3.44
C LEU A 465 -12.81 -20.56 4.72
N LEU A 466 -12.17 -21.50 5.42
CA LEU A 466 -11.33 -21.18 6.58
C LEU A 466 -10.13 -20.29 6.21
N LEU A 467 -9.51 -20.53 5.06
CA LEU A 467 -8.41 -19.69 4.55
C LEU A 467 -8.86 -18.29 4.14
N ILE A 468 -10.11 -18.10 3.72
CA ILE A 468 -10.62 -16.78 3.29
C ILE A 468 -10.92 -15.85 4.47
N ILE A 469 -11.39 -16.38 5.60
CA ILE A 469 -11.74 -15.58 6.79
C ILE A 469 -10.62 -14.59 7.22
N PRO A 470 -9.36 -15.01 7.41
CA PRO A 470 -8.29 -14.08 7.79
C PRO A 470 -7.99 -13.04 6.70
N LEU A 471 -8.26 -13.35 5.43
CA LEU A 471 -8.09 -12.40 4.32
C LEU A 471 -9.19 -11.32 4.35
N LEU A 472 -10.43 -11.67 4.69
CA LEU A 472 -11.52 -10.71 4.89
C LEU A 472 -11.28 -9.81 6.12
N ALA A 473 -10.72 -10.38 7.19
CA ALA A 473 -10.38 -9.64 8.41
C ALA A 473 -9.10 -8.79 8.28
N MET A 474 -8.39 -8.88 7.14
CA MET A 474 -7.07 -8.28 6.96
C MET A 474 -7.08 -6.75 7.12
N MET A 475 -8.01 -6.06 6.46
CA MET A 475 -8.09 -4.58 6.51
C MET A 475 -8.54 -4.03 7.87
N PRO A 476 -9.57 -4.61 8.53
CA PRO A 476 -9.92 -4.23 9.90
C PRO A 476 -8.77 -4.42 10.90
N ILE A 477 -8.06 -5.55 10.84
CA ILE A 477 -6.94 -5.84 11.76
C ILE A 477 -5.74 -4.92 11.51
N ALA A 478 -5.42 -4.60 10.25
CA ALA A 478 -4.36 -3.63 9.95
C ALA A 478 -4.70 -2.22 10.47
N SER A 479 -6.00 -1.91 10.56
CA SER A 479 -6.48 -0.64 11.10
C SER A 479 -6.42 -0.59 12.62
N ASP A 480 -6.74 -1.70 13.29
CA ASP A 480 -6.66 -1.89 14.74
C ASP A 480 -6.04 -3.27 15.11
N PRO A 481 -4.69 -3.36 15.17
CA PRO A 481 -3.97 -4.60 15.44
C PRO A 481 -4.23 -5.24 16.81
N ASN A 482 -4.72 -4.47 17.77
CA ASN A 482 -4.97 -4.92 19.14
C ASN A 482 -6.45 -4.91 19.53
N GLY A 483 -7.32 -4.64 18.55
CA GLY A 483 -8.77 -4.71 18.69
C GLY A 483 -9.28 -6.11 19.03
N THR A 484 -10.53 -6.18 19.45
CA THR A 484 -11.18 -7.43 19.86
C THR A 484 -11.19 -8.48 18.74
N LEU A 485 -11.46 -8.07 17.50
CA LEU A 485 -11.44 -8.97 16.34
C LEU A 485 -10.06 -9.62 16.16
N ALA A 486 -8.99 -8.82 16.21
CA ALA A 486 -7.62 -9.30 16.06
C ALA A 486 -7.26 -10.28 17.18
N ARG A 487 -7.56 -9.93 18.44
CA ARG A 487 -7.28 -10.78 19.60
C ARG A 487 -8.05 -12.11 19.56
N VAL A 488 -9.34 -12.10 19.21
CA VAL A 488 -10.14 -13.34 19.16
C VAL A 488 -9.64 -14.26 18.05
N LEU A 489 -9.47 -13.74 16.82
CA LEU A 489 -9.05 -14.57 15.70
C LEU A 489 -7.61 -15.10 15.84
N SER A 490 -6.74 -14.41 16.59
CA SER A 490 -5.39 -14.88 16.93
C SER A 490 -5.39 -16.23 17.64
N PHE A 491 -6.43 -16.56 18.42
CA PHE A 491 -6.53 -17.82 19.18
C PHE A 491 -7.38 -18.89 18.47
N ILE A 492 -7.78 -18.67 17.22
CA ILE A 492 -8.45 -19.69 16.40
C ILE A 492 -7.41 -20.27 15.43
N PRO A 493 -6.91 -21.50 15.65
CA PRO A 493 -5.68 -22.00 15.01
C PRO A 493 -5.62 -21.90 13.48
N PRO A 494 -6.69 -22.21 12.71
CA PRO A 494 -6.67 -22.02 11.26
C PRO A 494 -6.39 -20.58 10.82
N PHE A 495 -6.72 -19.59 11.65
CA PHE A 495 -6.58 -18.16 11.35
C PHE A 495 -5.32 -17.56 11.99
N THR A 496 -4.88 -18.13 13.12
CA THR A 496 -3.72 -17.71 13.90
C THR A 496 -2.50 -17.28 13.08
N PRO A 497 -1.95 -18.07 12.14
CA PRO A 497 -0.72 -17.70 11.43
C PRO A 497 -0.87 -16.39 10.64
N PHE A 498 -2.03 -16.18 10.02
CA PHE A 498 -2.31 -14.99 9.22
C PHE A 498 -2.64 -13.78 10.10
N VAL A 499 -3.43 -13.98 11.14
CA VAL A 499 -3.84 -12.90 12.05
C VAL A 499 -2.65 -12.38 12.83
N MET A 500 -1.81 -13.25 13.40
CA MET A 500 -0.61 -12.83 14.14
C MET A 500 0.41 -12.12 13.26
N MET A 501 0.52 -12.52 11.98
CA MET A 501 1.34 -11.80 11.01
C MET A 501 0.80 -10.39 10.77
N ASN A 502 -0.52 -10.23 10.62
CA ASN A 502 -1.14 -8.94 10.37
C ASN A 502 -1.01 -7.98 11.57
N ARG A 503 -1.04 -8.52 12.79
CA ARG A 503 -0.93 -7.75 14.02
C ARG A 503 0.45 -7.13 14.23
N ALA A 504 1.47 -7.51 13.46
CA ALA A 504 2.81 -6.98 13.60
C ALA A 504 2.97 -5.47 13.29
N GLY A 505 1.98 -4.83 12.63
CA GLY A 505 1.94 -3.37 12.45
C GLY A 505 1.71 -2.60 13.76
N GLY A 506 1.21 -3.29 14.78
CA GLY A 506 1.11 -2.85 16.17
C GLY A 506 1.37 -4.05 17.07
N PRO A 507 2.64 -4.51 17.14
CA PRO A 507 2.97 -5.86 17.55
C PRO A 507 2.48 -6.12 18.98
N PRO A 508 1.77 -7.24 19.21
CA PRO A 508 1.39 -7.62 20.56
C PRO A 508 2.60 -8.00 21.40
N ALA A 509 2.37 -8.14 22.71
CA ALA A 509 3.40 -8.60 23.62
C ALA A 509 3.95 -9.98 23.21
N LEU A 510 5.25 -10.20 23.46
CA LEU A 510 5.96 -11.42 23.04
C LEU A 510 5.33 -12.72 23.56
N TRP A 511 4.68 -12.69 24.73
CA TRP A 511 3.98 -13.85 25.28
C TRP A 511 2.80 -14.27 24.42
N GLU A 512 2.13 -13.34 23.71
CA GLU A 512 1.05 -13.68 22.79
C GLU A 512 1.61 -14.52 21.63
N TYR A 513 2.74 -14.11 21.04
CA TYR A 513 3.43 -14.88 20.00
C TYR A 513 3.80 -16.28 20.47
N ALA A 514 4.34 -16.42 21.68
CA ALA A 514 4.69 -17.71 22.25
C ALA A 514 3.44 -18.58 22.47
N LEU A 515 2.39 -18.03 23.07
CA LEU A 515 1.16 -18.74 23.39
C LEU A 515 0.43 -19.20 22.12
N THR A 516 0.28 -18.34 21.12
CA THR A 516 -0.35 -18.70 19.85
C THR A 516 0.49 -19.70 19.06
N SER A 517 1.83 -19.63 19.14
CA SER A 517 2.71 -20.65 18.53
C SER A 517 2.55 -22.02 19.19
N ILE A 518 2.47 -22.07 20.52
CA ILE A 518 2.24 -23.33 21.28
C ILE A 518 0.86 -23.90 20.94
N LEU A 519 -0.18 -23.06 20.95
CA LEU A 519 -1.54 -23.44 20.57
C LEU A 519 -1.59 -24.02 19.15
N LEU A 520 -0.92 -23.35 18.21
CA LEU A 520 -0.87 -23.79 16.81
C LEU A 520 -0.09 -25.10 16.68
N LEU A 521 1.03 -25.27 17.39
CA LEU A 521 1.82 -26.51 17.41
C LEU A 521 1.00 -27.69 17.98
N LEU A 522 0.26 -27.49 19.07
CA LEU A 522 -0.66 -28.48 19.61
C LEU A 522 -1.75 -28.86 18.59
N THR A 523 -2.29 -27.86 17.89
CA THR A 523 -3.32 -28.07 16.87
C THR A 523 -2.77 -28.83 15.66
N VAL A 524 -1.56 -28.50 15.22
CA VAL A 524 -0.84 -29.23 14.16
C VAL A 524 -0.66 -30.68 14.58
N TRP A 525 -0.21 -30.95 15.81
CA TRP A 525 -0.02 -32.30 16.32
C TRP A 525 -1.33 -33.11 16.33
N LEU A 526 -2.43 -32.53 16.82
CA LEU A 526 -3.75 -33.17 16.82
C LEU A 526 -4.24 -33.46 15.40
N THR A 527 -4.14 -32.46 14.52
CA THR A 527 -4.60 -32.53 13.14
C THR A 527 -3.78 -33.53 12.34
N PHE A 528 -2.47 -33.53 12.51
CA PHE A 528 -1.56 -34.49 11.88
C PHE A 528 -1.91 -35.92 12.30
N ARG A 529 -2.15 -36.18 13.59
CA ARG A 529 -2.58 -37.52 14.04
C ARG A 529 -3.91 -37.94 13.46
N GLY A 530 -4.88 -37.03 13.37
CA GLY A 530 -6.17 -37.30 12.74
C GLY A 530 -6.02 -37.61 11.25
N ALA A 531 -5.30 -36.75 10.53
CA ALA A 531 -5.01 -36.91 9.12
C ALA A 531 -4.22 -38.19 8.84
N ALA A 532 -3.27 -38.59 9.70
CA ALA A 532 -2.51 -39.82 9.57
C ALA A 532 -3.39 -41.08 9.67
N LYS A 533 -4.41 -41.07 10.52
CA LYS A 533 -5.41 -42.15 10.56
C LYS A 533 -6.22 -42.20 9.27
N ILE A 534 -6.70 -41.05 8.80
CA ILE A 534 -7.46 -40.93 7.55
C ILE A 534 -6.61 -41.39 6.37
N PHE A 535 -5.33 -40.98 6.32
CA PHE A 535 -4.37 -41.35 5.29
C PHE A 535 -4.16 -42.85 5.24
N ARG A 536 -3.94 -43.51 6.39
CA ARG A 536 -3.75 -44.96 6.46
C ARG A 536 -4.95 -45.74 5.88
N ILE A 537 -6.17 -45.26 6.09
CA ILE A 537 -7.40 -45.92 5.61
C ILE A 537 -7.69 -45.55 4.16
N GLY A 538 -7.65 -44.25 3.85
CA GLY A 538 -8.04 -43.68 2.57
C GLY A 538 -7.12 -44.08 1.42
N ILE A 539 -5.82 -44.21 1.70
CA ILE A 539 -4.82 -44.40 0.64
C ILE A 539 -4.99 -45.71 -0.13
N LEU A 540 -5.54 -46.75 0.51
CA LEU A 540 -5.86 -48.05 -0.10
C LEU A 540 -7.32 -48.17 -0.55
N MET A 541 -8.16 -47.18 -0.22
CA MET A 541 -9.58 -47.21 -0.52
C MET A 541 -9.83 -46.82 -1.98
N THR A 542 -10.62 -47.63 -2.69
CA THR A 542 -11.06 -47.39 -4.07
C THR A 542 -12.57 -47.09 -4.12
N GLY A 543 -13.02 -46.34 -5.12
CA GLY A 543 -14.44 -46.03 -5.34
C GLY A 543 -14.84 -44.60 -4.95
N LYS A 544 -16.08 -44.41 -4.48
CA LYS A 544 -16.61 -43.07 -4.18
C LYS A 544 -15.92 -42.47 -2.93
N PRO A 545 -15.60 -41.17 -2.94
CA PRO A 545 -15.01 -40.52 -1.77
C PRO A 545 -16.00 -40.52 -0.59
N PRO A 546 -15.50 -40.71 0.64
CA PRO A 546 -16.33 -40.78 1.83
C PRO A 546 -16.92 -39.41 2.13
N LYS A 547 -18.09 -39.38 2.77
CA LYS A 547 -18.64 -38.10 3.24
C LYS A 547 -17.78 -37.58 4.40
N LEU A 548 -17.73 -36.25 4.60
CA LEU A 548 -17.02 -35.64 5.74
C LEU A 548 -17.39 -36.27 7.09
N ARG A 549 -18.66 -36.65 7.26
CA ARG A 549 -19.15 -37.33 8.48
C ARG A 549 -18.52 -38.71 8.70
N GLU A 550 -18.23 -39.45 7.64
CA GLU A 550 -17.59 -40.78 7.72
C GLU A 550 -16.11 -40.65 8.05
N MET A 551 -15.42 -39.68 7.45
CA MET A 551 -14.03 -39.34 7.80
C MET A 551 -13.89 -38.98 9.28
N LEU A 552 -14.85 -38.21 9.82
CA LEU A 552 -14.90 -37.90 11.26
C LEU A 552 -15.16 -39.14 12.13
N ARG A 553 -15.87 -40.16 11.65
CA ARG A 553 -16.05 -41.44 12.37
C ARG A 553 -14.74 -42.21 12.45
N TRP A 554 -13.94 -42.24 11.38
CA TRP A 554 -12.64 -42.92 11.37
C TRP A 554 -11.66 -42.37 12.40
N LEU A 555 -11.75 -41.07 12.73
CA LEU A 555 -10.93 -40.47 13.79
C LEU A 555 -11.17 -41.13 15.16
N ARG A 556 -12.40 -41.58 15.42
CA ARG A 556 -12.84 -42.23 16.66
C ARG A 556 -12.60 -43.74 16.68
N ALA A 557 -12.31 -44.36 15.54
CA ALA A 557 -12.05 -45.79 15.49
C ALA A 557 -10.72 -46.14 16.21
N PRO A 558 -10.68 -47.24 16.99
CA PRO A 558 -9.46 -47.69 17.65
C PRO A 558 -8.40 -48.05 16.62
N VAL A 559 -7.17 -47.58 16.85
CA VAL A 559 -6.01 -47.91 16.02
C VAL A 559 -5.59 -49.32 16.41
N ASN A 560 -6.06 -50.34 15.70
CA ASN A 560 -5.54 -51.69 15.92
C ASN A 560 -4.04 -51.68 15.57
N ARG A 561 -3.25 -52.10 16.57
CA ARG A 561 -1.79 -52.22 16.55
C ARG A 561 -1.36 -53.26 15.53
#